data_AF-A0A3P5ZFQ4-F1
#
_entry.id   AF-A0A3P5ZFQ4-F1
#
_cell.length_a   1.000
_cell.length_b   1.000
_cell.length_c   1.000
_cell.angle_alpha   90.00
_cell.angle_beta   90.00
_cell.angle_gamma   90.00
#
_symmetry.space_group_name_H-M   'P 1'
#
loop_
_entity.id
_entity.type
_entity.pdbx_description
1 polymer ?
#
loop_
_entity_poly.entity_id
_entity_poly.type
_entity_poly.pdbx_seq_one_letter_code
_entity_poly.pdbx_strand_id
1 'polypeptide(L)'
;MGMSTTDQPWGCPNSSSNRTSKPSRNSSSHPRAPLEVVSSAQANFLRHFKRFDTVEDFSDHHYVSNGNASKQHSKTWVKKVQVDWKIFLENNLPETIFVRTCESRMDLMRAVIIGAEGTPYHDGLFFFDIHFPDNYPSVPPMVHYHSGGLRINPNLYTSGKVCLSLLGTWNGNTREQWLPRESTMLQLLVSIQALILNQKPYFNEPSYEQGRLRAWGKGAWAPGPKQFLTKIRTKGTPSGEAYSKVYSENVYILSLRTMVYGMRKPPKHFEEFVRSHYFERAHDIVKASNAYIEGAPVGSLVKGTSQGGSMQFRNEVAVFMKTVVDEFVKLGVNELEDILEPPPVIHTNTSR
;
A
#
# COMPACT_ATOMS: atom_id res chain seq x y z
N MET A 1 -35.24 -65.31 59.10
CA MET A 1 -35.75 -64.14 59.85
C MET A 1 -35.09 -62.90 59.25
N GLY A 2 -35.72 -61.97 58.56
CA GLY A 2 -37.11 -61.79 58.13
C GLY A 2 -37.23 -60.36 57.57
N MET A 3 -37.79 -60.23 56.35
CA MET A 3 -38.59 -59.10 55.82
C MET A 3 -37.86 -57.76 55.58
N SER A 4 -38.11 -56.94 54.55
CA SER A 4 -39.27 -56.69 53.66
C SER A 4 -38.73 -55.87 52.45
N THR A 5 -38.90 -56.20 51.16
CA THR A 5 -40.08 -56.00 50.26
C THR A 5 -40.69 -54.59 50.37
N THR A 6 -40.85 -53.79 49.30
CA THR A 6 -41.77 -53.90 48.14
C THR A 6 -41.47 -52.73 47.16
N ASP A 7 -41.83 -52.66 45.88
CA ASP A 7 -42.81 -53.38 45.05
C ASP A 7 -42.49 -53.30 43.55
N GLN A 8 -43.01 -54.31 42.85
CA GLN A 8 -43.02 -54.65 41.42
C GLN A 8 -44.25 -54.03 40.70
N PRO A 9 -44.72 -54.49 39.52
CA PRO A 9 -44.09 -54.81 38.22
C PRO A 9 -44.94 -54.30 37.03
N TRP A 10 -44.59 -54.65 35.78
CA TRP A 10 -45.41 -55.09 34.61
C TRP A 10 -44.40 -55.12 33.42
N GLY A 11 -44.23 -56.11 32.53
CA GLY A 11 -44.89 -57.36 32.16
C GLY A 11 -44.00 -58.10 31.13
N CYS A 12 -44.27 -59.40 30.90
CA CYS A 12 -43.45 -60.39 30.18
C CYS A 12 -43.60 -60.36 28.61
N PRO A 13 -43.26 -61.43 27.81
CA PRO A 13 -41.94 -61.70 27.24
C PRO A 13 -41.95 -62.11 25.72
N ASN A 14 -40.76 -62.51 25.21
CA ASN A 14 -40.47 -63.43 24.08
C ASN A 14 -40.69 -62.99 22.60
N SER A 15 -39.61 -62.98 21.80
CA SER A 15 -39.15 -64.15 20.99
C SER A 15 -38.29 -63.76 19.77
N SER A 16 -37.17 -64.49 19.60
CA SER A 16 -36.52 -65.00 18.36
C SER A 16 -36.55 -64.14 17.07
N SER A 17 -35.43 -63.67 16.49
CA SER A 17 -34.32 -64.40 15.83
C SER A 17 -34.26 -64.01 14.35
N ASN A 18 -33.13 -63.47 13.90
CA ASN A 18 -32.39 -63.79 12.66
C ASN A 18 -31.63 -62.57 12.13
N ARG A 19 -30.30 -62.58 12.32
CA ARG A 19 -29.38 -61.63 11.71
C ARG A 19 -28.52 -62.39 10.69
N THR A 20 -28.93 -62.31 9.43
CA THR A 20 -28.12 -62.77 8.29
C THR A 20 -27.10 -61.69 7.91
N SER A 21 -25.85 -62.11 7.83
CA SER A 21 -24.69 -61.39 7.33
C SER A 21 -24.77 -61.13 5.81
N LYS A 22 -24.32 -59.94 5.37
CA LYS A 22 -23.96 -59.64 3.97
C LYS A 22 -22.77 -58.65 3.91
N PRO A 23 -22.00 -58.65 2.81
CA PRO A 23 -20.56 -58.42 2.82
C PRO A 23 -20.13 -56.96 2.62
N SER A 24 -18.88 -56.70 2.98
CA SER A 24 -18.17 -55.42 2.86
C SER A 24 -18.13 -54.90 1.41
N ARG A 25 -18.52 -53.63 1.24
CA ARG A 25 -18.21 -52.83 0.05
C ARG A 25 -16.99 -51.97 0.35
N ASN A 26 -15.93 -52.17 -0.42
CA ASN A 26 -14.75 -51.30 -0.46
C ASN A 26 -15.17 -49.87 -0.84
N SER A 27 -14.91 -48.91 0.04
CA SER A 27 -14.96 -47.49 -0.26
C SER A 27 -13.65 -47.08 -0.92
N SER A 28 -13.66 -46.91 -2.24
CA SER A 28 -12.57 -46.28 -2.98
C SER A 28 -12.52 -44.79 -2.63
N SER A 29 -11.63 -44.42 -1.72
CA SER A 29 -11.26 -43.03 -1.46
C SER A 29 -10.34 -42.55 -2.59
N HIS A 30 -10.92 -42.03 -3.67
CA HIS A 30 -10.13 -41.19 -4.58
C HIS A 30 -9.80 -39.89 -3.86
N PRO A 31 -8.51 -39.49 -3.77
CA PRO A 31 -8.18 -38.16 -3.32
C PRO A 31 -8.77 -37.17 -4.33
N ARG A 32 -9.66 -36.30 -3.86
CA ARG A 32 -10.13 -35.16 -4.65
C ARG A 32 -8.88 -34.34 -4.98
N ALA A 33 -8.51 -34.28 -6.26
CA ALA A 33 -7.44 -33.40 -6.72
C ALA A 33 -7.72 -32.00 -6.15
N PRO A 34 -6.69 -31.25 -5.71
CA PRO A 34 -6.87 -29.85 -5.36
C PRO A 34 -7.59 -29.18 -6.53
N LEU A 35 -8.67 -28.45 -6.24
CA LEU A 35 -9.22 -27.52 -7.22
C LEU A 35 -8.06 -26.62 -7.62
N GLU A 36 -7.52 -26.80 -8.82
CA GLU A 36 -6.61 -25.82 -9.41
C GLU A 36 -7.40 -24.52 -9.42
N VAL A 37 -7.03 -23.60 -8.54
CA VAL A 37 -7.48 -22.22 -8.63
C VAL A 37 -7.00 -21.78 -10.00
N VAL A 38 -7.93 -21.68 -10.96
CA VAL A 38 -7.64 -21.13 -12.28
C VAL A 38 -7.23 -19.68 -12.03
N SER A 39 -5.93 -19.48 -11.91
CA SER A 39 -5.30 -18.18 -11.69
C SER A 39 -5.56 -17.34 -12.95
N SER A 40 -6.09 -16.13 -12.77
CA SER A 40 -6.36 -15.20 -13.88
C SER A 40 -5.08 -14.96 -14.68
N ALA A 41 -5.20 -14.51 -15.94
CA ALA A 41 -4.05 -14.14 -16.74
C ALA A 41 -3.21 -13.04 -16.05
N GLN A 42 -3.87 -12.12 -15.35
CA GLN A 42 -3.30 -11.03 -14.59
C GLN A 42 -2.53 -11.54 -13.36
N ALA A 43 -3.11 -12.47 -12.58
CA ALA A 43 -2.41 -13.12 -11.46
C ALA A 43 -1.18 -13.88 -11.94
N ASN A 44 -1.28 -14.60 -13.07
CA ASN A 44 -0.15 -15.29 -13.67
C ASN A 44 0.93 -14.30 -14.15
N PHE A 45 0.53 -13.17 -14.76
CA PHE A 45 1.45 -12.11 -15.16
C PHE A 45 2.22 -11.55 -13.95
N LEU A 46 1.51 -11.16 -12.87
CA LEU A 46 2.13 -10.58 -11.67
C LEU A 46 3.11 -11.55 -11.01
N ARG A 47 2.81 -12.85 -10.98
CA ARG A 47 3.72 -13.89 -10.45
C ARG A 47 5.05 -13.96 -11.19
N HIS A 48 5.06 -13.69 -12.50
CA HIS A 48 6.26 -13.72 -13.33
C HIS A 48 6.87 -12.34 -13.56
N PHE A 49 6.22 -11.27 -13.12
CA PHE A 49 6.72 -9.91 -13.25
C PHE A 49 7.93 -9.72 -12.33
N LYS A 50 9.10 -9.51 -12.93
CA LYS A 50 10.36 -9.41 -12.17
C LYS A 50 10.37 -8.17 -11.27
N ARG A 51 10.81 -8.35 -10.02
CA ARG A 51 11.06 -7.24 -9.07
C ARG A 51 12.16 -6.30 -9.55
N PHE A 52 13.14 -6.79 -10.29
CA PHE A 52 14.18 -5.98 -10.90
C PHE A 52 14.34 -6.40 -12.36
N ASP A 53 14.34 -5.43 -13.27
CA ASP A 53 14.62 -5.66 -14.70
C ASP A 53 15.27 -4.44 -15.36
N THR A 54 15.94 -4.66 -16.48
CA THR A 54 16.51 -3.59 -17.31
C THR A 54 15.63 -3.37 -18.55
N VAL A 55 15.46 -2.11 -18.95
CA VAL A 55 14.59 -1.68 -20.06
C VAL A 55 15.28 -0.64 -20.93
N GLU A 56 14.82 -0.47 -22.17
CA GLU A 56 15.54 0.35 -23.15
C GLU A 56 15.16 1.84 -23.11
N ASP A 57 13.91 2.17 -22.76
CA ASP A 57 13.32 3.51 -23.02
C ASP A 57 12.79 4.21 -21.76
N PHE A 58 13.38 5.34 -21.37
CA PHE A 58 12.90 6.21 -20.29
C PHE A 58 12.52 7.61 -20.79
N SER A 59 11.91 7.73 -21.97
CA SER A 59 11.49 9.02 -22.52
C SER A 59 10.51 9.80 -21.65
N ASP A 60 9.73 9.12 -20.79
CA ASP A 60 8.76 9.70 -19.86
C ASP A 60 9.34 9.96 -18.46
N HIS A 61 10.64 9.72 -18.26
CA HIS A 61 11.29 9.84 -16.96
C HIS A 61 11.61 11.30 -16.62
N HIS A 62 11.35 11.68 -15.37
CA HIS A 62 11.50 13.06 -14.89
C HIS A 62 12.89 13.66 -15.16
N TYR A 63 13.94 12.85 -15.04
CA TYR A 63 15.33 13.26 -15.21
C TYR A 63 15.92 12.99 -16.60
N VAL A 64 15.09 12.69 -17.61
CA VAL A 64 15.58 12.35 -18.95
C VAL A 64 16.49 13.44 -19.53
N SER A 65 16.17 14.71 -19.27
CA SER A 65 16.92 15.89 -19.72
C SER A 65 18.24 16.16 -18.97
N ASN A 66 18.50 15.47 -17.86
CA ASN A 66 19.64 15.78 -16.97
C ASN A 66 20.97 15.15 -17.43
N GLY A 67 20.97 14.43 -18.55
CA GLY A 67 22.16 13.77 -19.09
C GLY A 67 21.95 13.27 -20.51
N ASN A 68 22.92 12.52 -21.03
CA ASN A 68 22.88 11.94 -22.37
C ASN A 68 23.39 10.48 -22.35
N ALA A 69 22.96 9.66 -23.31
CA ALA A 69 23.32 8.24 -23.39
C ALA A 69 24.81 8.01 -23.73
N SER A 70 25.47 8.98 -24.36
CA SER A 70 26.90 8.91 -24.68
C SER A 70 27.81 9.20 -23.48
N LYS A 71 27.26 9.54 -22.31
CA LYS A 71 28.05 10.01 -21.17
C LYS A 71 28.81 8.86 -20.52
N GLN A 72 30.13 8.99 -20.46
CA GLN A 72 30.97 8.04 -19.74
C GLN A 72 31.04 8.42 -18.26
N HIS A 73 30.68 7.47 -17.40
CA HIS A 73 30.83 7.60 -15.95
C HIS A 73 32.17 7.04 -15.47
N SER A 74 32.66 7.55 -14.34
CA SER A 74 33.90 7.06 -13.75
C SER A 74 33.80 5.58 -13.36
N LYS A 75 34.92 4.84 -13.37
CA LYS A 75 34.94 3.43 -12.96
C LYS A 75 34.38 3.21 -11.54
N THR A 76 34.62 4.15 -10.63
CA THR A 76 34.11 4.08 -9.25
C THR A 76 32.59 4.22 -9.20
N TRP A 77 32.04 5.15 -9.98
CA TRP A 77 30.60 5.35 -10.11
C TRP A 77 29.92 4.07 -10.66
N VAL A 78 30.45 3.52 -11.77
CA VAL A 78 29.87 2.34 -12.42
C VAL A 78 29.88 1.15 -11.48
N LYS A 79 30.99 0.93 -10.78
CA LYS A 79 31.10 -0.14 -9.77
C LYS A 79 30.07 0.01 -8.65
N LYS A 80 29.81 1.23 -8.17
CA LYS A 80 28.80 1.43 -7.12
C LYS A 80 27.39 1.09 -7.61
N VAL A 81 27.01 1.56 -8.79
CA VAL A 81 25.68 1.28 -9.37
C VAL A 81 25.50 -0.22 -9.61
N GLN A 82 26.52 -0.89 -10.14
CA GLN A 82 26.51 -2.35 -10.33
C GLN A 82 26.39 -3.13 -9.01
N VAL A 83 26.98 -2.64 -7.91
CA VAL A 83 26.78 -3.22 -6.58
C VAL A 83 25.32 -3.10 -6.14
N ASP A 84 24.68 -1.94 -6.33
CA ASP A 84 23.26 -1.78 -6.01
C ASP A 84 22.37 -2.72 -6.86
N TRP A 85 22.66 -2.87 -8.17
CA TRP A 85 21.94 -3.82 -9.03
C TRP A 85 22.14 -5.27 -8.61
N LYS A 86 23.36 -5.64 -8.20
CA LYS A 86 23.64 -6.99 -7.68
C LYS A 86 22.80 -7.28 -6.44
N ILE A 87 22.69 -6.32 -5.51
CA ILE A 87 21.83 -6.44 -4.33
C ILE A 87 20.38 -6.73 -4.74
N PHE A 88 19.87 -6.06 -5.77
CA PHE A 88 18.51 -6.27 -6.27
C PHE A 88 18.33 -7.64 -6.94
N LEU A 89 19.31 -8.08 -7.76
CA LEU A 89 19.30 -9.37 -8.45
C LEU A 89 19.32 -10.57 -7.49
N GLU A 90 19.98 -10.41 -6.33
CA GLU A 90 20.03 -11.43 -5.27
C GLU A 90 18.71 -11.53 -4.47
N ASN A 91 17.59 -11.04 -5.02
CA ASN A 91 16.23 -11.07 -4.46
C ASN A 91 16.07 -10.36 -3.10
N ASN A 92 16.93 -9.38 -2.81
CA ASN A 92 16.84 -8.62 -1.56
C ASN A 92 15.76 -7.51 -1.58
N LEU A 93 15.06 -7.32 -2.71
CA LEU A 93 13.93 -6.39 -2.78
C LEU A 93 12.71 -6.99 -2.07
N PRO A 94 12.05 -6.22 -1.17
CA PRO A 94 10.74 -6.60 -0.63
C PRO A 94 9.74 -6.91 -1.74
N GLU A 95 8.75 -7.76 -1.45
CA GLU A 95 7.78 -8.22 -2.45
C GLU A 95 6.90 -7.10 -3.02
N THR A 96 6.86 -5.98 -2.32
CA THR A 96 6.08 -4.78 -2.63
C THR A 96 6.90 -3.70 -3.32
N ILE A 97 8.15 -3.97 -3.71
CA ILE A 97 9.03 -3.00 -4.39
C ILE A 97 9.51 -3.59 -5.71
N PHE A 98 9.25 -2.85 -6.80
CA PHE A 98 9.69 -3.21 -8.14
C PHE A 98 10.50 -2.06 -8.75
N VAL A 99 11.55 -2.42 -9.50
CA VAL A 99 12.56 -1.51 -10.01
C VAL A 99 12.83 -1.79 -11.48
N ARG A 100 12.93 -0.72 -12.28
CA ARG A 100 13.39 -0.75 -13.67
C ARG A 100 14.59 0.17 -13.81
N THR A 101 15.61 -0.27 -14.54
CA THR A 101 16.80 0.53 -14.89
C THR A 101 16.90 0.69 -16.39
N CYS A 102 17.47 1.79 -16.86
CA CYS A 102 17.60 2.02 -18.30
C CYS A 102 18.93 1.48 -18.83
N GLU A 103 18.88 0.65 -19.88
CA GLU A 103 20.07 0.07 -20.52
C GLU A 103 20.96 1.16 -21.14
N SER A 104 20.35 2.11 -21.84
CA SER A 104 21.05 3.22 -22.50
C SER A 104 21.48 4.33 -21.53
N ARG A 105 20.91 4.35 -20.32
CA ARG A 105 21.11 5.40 -19.30
C ARG A 105 21.21 4.76 -17.92
N MET A 106 22.39 4.24 -17.58
CA MET A 106 22.66 3.63 -16.28
C MET A 106 22.40 4.60 -15.10
N ASP A 107 22.40 5.90 -15.35
CA ASP A 107 22.14 6.96 -14.39
C ASP A 107 20.65 7.15 -14.07
N LEU A 108 19.74 6.45 -14.75
CA LEU A 108 18.31 6.52 -14.52
C LEU A 108 17.74 5.20 -13.99
N MET A 109 16.84 5.33 -13.01
CA MET A 109 16.12 4.21 -12.40
C MET A 109 14.71 4.64 -12.04
N ARG A 110 13.72 3.76 -12.23
CA ARG A 110 12.36 3.95 -11.77
C ARG A 110 12.01 2.88 -10.76
N ALA A 111 11.40 3.26 -9.65
CA ALA A 111 10.87 2.34 -8.65
C ALA A 111 9.37 2.56 -8.45
N VAL A 112 8.65 1.46 -8.22
CA VAL A 112 7.28 1.49 -7.70
C VAL A 112 7.25 0.78 -6.36
N ILE A 113 6.57 1.39 -5.39
CA ILE A 113 6.33 0.83 -4.06
C ILE A 113 4.83 0.64 -3.92
N ILE A 114 4.41 -0.59 -3.62
CA ILE A 114 3.03 -0.89 -3.24
C ILE A 114 2.84 -0.46 -1.78
N GLY A 115 1.78 0.31 -1.52
CA GLY A 115 1.43 0.70 -0.17
C GLY A 115 1.05 -0.51 0.69
N ALA A 116 1.63 -0.60 1.87
CA ALA A 116 1.51 -1.75 2.75
C ALA A 116 0.11 -1.86 3.39
N GLU A 117 -0.30 -3.08 3.69
CA GLU A 117 -1.50 -3.38 4.47
C GLU A 117 -1.48 -2.66 5.83
N GLY A 118 -2.65 -2.23 6.29
CA GLY A 118 -2.79 -1.50 7.56
C GLY A 118 -2.37 -0.03 7.49
N THR A 119 -1.97 0.48 6.33
CA THR A 119 -1.65 1.89 6.10
C THR A 119 -2.76 2.56 5.27
N PRO A 120 -2.90 3.90 5.31
CA PRO A 120 -3.83 4.60 4.41
C PRO A 120 -3.41 4.54 2.92
N TYR A 121 -2.28 3.91 2.61
CA TYR A 121 -1.71 3.74 1.28
C TYR A 121 -1.99 2.37 0.66
N HIS A 122 -2.62 1.46 1.40
CA HIS A 122 -2.78 0.05 1.03
C HIS A 122 -3.26 -0.13 -0.41
N ASP A 123 -2.60 -1.02 -1.16
CA ASP A 123 -2.83 -1.31 -2.58
C ASP A 123 -2.58 -0.15 -3.57
N GLY A 124 -2.23 1.04 -3.08
CA GLY A 124 -1.78 2.14 -3.91
C GLY A 124 -0.40 1.86 -4.53
N LEU A 125 -0.19 2.32 -5.76
CA LEU A 125 1.09 2.23 -6.46
C LEU A 125 1.77 3.60 -6.46
N PHE A 126 2.95 3.70 -5.83
CA PHE A 126 3.68 4.96 -5.68
C PHE A 126 4.98 4.92 -6.48
N PHE A 127 5.07 5.74 -7.52
CA PHE A 127 6.19 5.76 -8.47
C PHE A 127 7.22 6.83 -8.14
N PHE A 128 8.48 6.46 -8.27
CA PHE A 128 9.65 7.29 -8.00
C PHE A 128 10.65 7.19 -9.17
N ASP A 129 10.92 8.32 -9.80
CA ASP A 129 12.01 8.47 -10.76
C ASP A 129 13.27 8.86 -10.02
N ILE A 130 14.39 8.22 -10.37
CA ILE A 130 15.64 8.30 -9.62
C ILE A 130 16.77 8.57 -10.61
N HIS A 131 17.62 9.54 -10.26
CA HIS A 131 18.78 9.93 -11.05
C HIS A 131 20.05 9.89 -10.20
N PHE A 132 21.07 9.20 -10.72
CA PHE A 132 22.40 9.10 -10.11
C PHE A 132 23.31 10.20 -10.70
N PRO A 133 23.61 11.29 -9.95
CA PRO A 133 24.44 12.36 -10.48
C PRO A 133 25.90 11.92 -10.70
N ASP A 134 26.69 12.72 -11.42
CA ASP A 134 28.07 12.37 -11.79
C ASP A 134 29.01 12.12 -10.61
N ASN A 135 28.73 12.80 -9.50
CA ASN A 135 29.45 12.69 -8.24
C ASN A 135 28.87 11.61 -7.32
N TYR A 136 27.95 10.76 -7.79
CA TYR A 136 27.53 9.58 -7.04
C TYR A 136 28.70 8.56 -6.92
N PRO A 137 28.87 7.89 -5.75
CA PRO A 137 28.07 7.99 -4.53
C PRO A 137 28.54 9.04 -3.52
N SER A 138 29.46 9.94 -3.85
CA SER A 138 29.90 10.99 -2.93
C SER A 138 28.76 11.93 -2.51
N VAL A 139 27.70 12.03 -3.32
CA VAL A 139 26.41 12.64 -2.97
C VAL A 139 25.28 11.62 -3.16
N PRO A 140 24.12 11.83 -2.50
CA PRO A 140 22.95 10.96 -2.68
C PRO A 140 22.37 11.02 -4.11
N PRO A 141 21.57 10.02 -4.49
CA PRO A 141 20.76 10.09 -5.70
C PRO A 141 19.68 11.19 -5.57
N MET A 142 19.20 11.67 -6.72
CA MET A 142 18.02 12.54 -6.79
C MET A 142 16.78 11.69 -6.96
N VAL A 143 15.70 12.02 -6.26
CA VAL A 143 14.44 11.26 -6.29
C VAL A 143 13.27 12.19 -6.56
N HIS A 144 12.42 11.82 -7.52
CA HIS A 144 11.18 12.51 -7.87
C HIS A 144 9.99 11.58 -7.71
N TYR A 145 9.06 11.93 -6.83
CA TYR A 145 7.79 11.24 -6.65
C TYR A 145 6.76 11.72 -7.68
N HIS A 146 6.10 10.78 -8.34
CA HIS A 146 4.99 11.05 -9.25
C HIS A 146 3.75 11.46 -8.46
N SER A 147 3.64 12.75 -8.10
CA SER A 147 2.63 13.25 -7.18
C SER A 147 1.21 13.31 -7.76
N GLY A 148 1.07 13.44 -9.09
CA GLY A 148 -0.21 13.77 -9.72
C GLY A 148 -0.81 15.09 -9.22
N GLY A 149 0.01 15.98 -8.64
CA GLY A 149 -0.44 17.22 -8.00
C GLY A 149 -0.98 17.05 -6.56
N LEU A 150 -0.89 15.85 -5.97
CA LEU A 150 -1.42 15.54 -4.64
C LEU A 150 -0.33 15.59 -3.57
N ARG A 151 -0.69 16.04 -2.36
CA ARG A 151 0.19 16.01 -1.18
C ARG A 151 -0.26 14.91 -0.22
N ILE A 152 0.15 13.68 -0.50
CA ILE A 152 -0.31 12.49 0.25
C ILE A 152 0.44 12.30 1.58
N ASN A 153 1.61 12.91 1.74
CA ASN A 153 2.46 12.76 2.92
C ASN A 153 3.20 14.08 3.19
N PRO A 154 3.52 14.41 4.47
CA PRO A 154 4.33 15.58 4.78
C PRO A 154 5.68 15.61 4.03
N ASN A 155 6.25 14.42 3.78
CA ASN A 155 7.52 14.25 3.09
C ASN A 155 7.39 14.02 1.57
N LEU A 156 6.17 13.96 1.01
CA LEU A 156 5.92 13.82 -0.43
C LEU A 156 5.18 15.05 -0.95
N TYR A 157 5.91 15.94 -1.62
CA TYR A 157 5.42 17.24 -2.04
C TYR A 157 4.64 17.14 -3.34
N THR A 158 3.74 18.10 -3.57
CA THR A 158 3.01 18.24 -4.85
C THR A 158 3.95 18.44 -6.04
N SER A 159 5.13 19.02 -5.82
CA SER A 159 6.18 19.17 -6.84
C SER A 159 6.95 17.87 -7.14
N GLY A 160 6.66 16.79 -6.42
CA GLY A 160 7.40 15.52 -6.50
C GLY A 160 8.66 15.46 -5.65
N LYS A 161 8.99 16.52 -4.88
CA LYS A 161 10.11 16.46 -3.93
C LYS A 161 9.85 15.43 -2.83
N VAL A 162 10.86 14.60 -2.56
CA VAL A 162 10.87 13.62 -1.46
C VAL A 162 11.79 14.12 -0.34
N CYS A 163 11.28 14.20 0.88
CA CYS A 163 12.05 14.56 2.08
C CYS A 163 12.51 13.32 2.84
N LEU A 164 13.81 13.07 2.86
CA LEU A 164 14.42 11.99 3.63
C LEU A 164 15.87 12.37 3.98
N SER A 165 16.33 12.00 5.17
CA SER A 165 17.70 12.31 5.62
C SER A 165 18.75 11.68 4.70
N LEU A 166 18.49 10.46 4.21
CA LEU A 166 19.31 9.75 3.22
C LEU A 166 19.41 10.48 1.87
N LEU A 167 18.52 11.44 1.59
CA LEU A 167 18.57 12.24 0.36
C LEU A 167 19.19 13.63 0.62
N GLY A 168 19.57 13.95 1.86
CA GLY A 168 19.99 15.29 2.25
C GLY A 168 18.87 16.34 2.17
N THR A 169 17.62 15.92 1.98
CA THR A 169 16.44 16.79 1.87
C THR A 169 15.66 16.91 3.18
N TRP A 170 16.18 16.29 4.25
CA TRP A 170 15.64 16.34 5.60
C TRP A 170 16.77 16.31 6.64
N ASN A 171 16.47 16.84 7.83
CA ASN A 171 17.40 16.77 8.95
C ASN A 171 17.51 15.33 9.46
N GLY A 172 18.72 14.92 9.82
CA GLY A 172 19.00 13.62 10.42
C GLY A 172 20.41 13.65 11.01
N ASN A 173 20.68 12.71 11.92
CA ASN A 173 22.00 12.50 12.46
C ASN A 173 22.97 12.06 11.36
N THR A 174 24.28 12.20 11.60
CA THR A 174 25.31 11.84 10.60
C THR A 174 25.17 10.41 10.07
N ARG A 175 24.66 9.47 10.88
CA ARG A 175 24.42 8.08 10.48
C ARG A 175 23.11 7.84 9.72
N GLU A 176 22.20 8.81 9.73
CA GLU A 176 20.92 8.77 9.01
C GLU A 176 21.00 9.49 7.66
N GLN A 177 22.10 10.22 7.41
CA GLN A 177 22.41 10.85 6.14
C GLN A 177 23.04 9.86 5.17
N TRP A 178 23.10 10.23 3.89
CA TRP A 178 23.78 9.44 2.87
C TRP A 178 25.26 9.27 3.20
N LEU A 179 25.70 8.02 3.33
CA LEU A 179 27.09 7.65 3.55
C LEU A 179 27.62 6.98 2.27
N PRO A 180 28.53 7.62 1.51
CA PRO A 180 28.97 7.15 0.19
C PRO A 180 29.46 5.70 0.12
N ARG A 181 29.97 5.15 1.24
CA ARG A 181 30.54 3.80 1.34
C ARG A 181 29.58 2.77 1.96
N GLU A 182 28.48 3.20 2.57
CA GLU A 182 27.60 2.34 3.37
C GLU A 182 26.16 2.35 2.85
N SER A 183 25.67 3.51 2.39
CA SER A 183 24.30 3.64 1.91
C SER A 183 24.07 2.91 0.59
N THR A 184 22.91 2.27 0.50
CA THR A 184 22.48 1.50 -0.66
C THR A 184 21.14 1.99 -1.18
N MET A 185 20.87 1.71 -2.45
CA MET A 185 19.55 2.00 -3.02
C MET A 185 18.44 1.18 -2.38
N LEU A 186 18.74 -0.05 -1.92
CA LEU A 186 17.80 -0.86 -1.14
C LEU A 186 17.41 -0.17 0.16
N GLN A 187 18.41 0.35 0.92
CA GLN A 187 18.16 1.08 2.16
C GLN A 187 17.25 2.29 1.90
N LEU A 188 17.50 3.04 0.82
CA LEU A 188 16.68 4.19 0.44
C LEU A 188 15.22 3.78 0.15
N LEU A 189 15.00 2.77 -0.68
CA LEU A 189 13.65 2.32 -1.06
C LEU A 189 12.87 1.77 0.15
N VAL A 190 13.52 0.96 0.98
CA VAL A 190 12.91 0.45 2.23
C VAL A 190 12.64 1.58 3.20
N SER A 191 13.49 2.60 3.27
CA SER A 191 13.25 3.78 4.11
C SER A 191 12.06 4.61 3.64
N ILE A 192 11.86 4.76 2.32
CA ILE A 192 10.65 5.41 1.78
C ILE A 192 9.41 4.62 2.21
N GLN A 193 9.41 3.30 2.03
CA GLN A 193 8.28 2.47 2.44
C GLN A 193 8.00 2.55 3.96
N ALA A 194 9.02 2.37 4.79
CA ALA A 194 8.87 2.25 6.24
C ALA A 194 8.64 3.60 6.94
N LEU A 195 9.31 4.67 6.50
CA LEU A 195 9.28 5.97 7.17
C LEU A 195 8.25 6.92 6.56
N ILE A 196 8.03 6.87 5.24
CA ILE A 196 7.09 7.77 4.56
C ILE A 196 5.72 7.12 4.45
N LEU A 197 5.63 5.93 3.84
CA LEU A 197 4.37 5.24 3.56
C LEU A 197 3.87 4.39 4.74
N ASN A 198 3.92 4.94 5.96
CA ASN A 198 3.59 4.24 7.20
C ASN A 198 2.11 4.41 7.65
N GLN A 199 1.72 3.70 8.72
CA GLN A 199 0.35 3.68 9.23
C GLN A 199 -0.17 5.04 9.76
N LYS A 200 0.71 5.90 10.29
CA LYS A 200 0.35 7.17 10.93
C LYS A 200 1.15 8.34 10.34
N PRO A 201 0.93 8.69 9.06
CA PRO A 201 1.76 9.65 8.34
C PRO A 201 1.63 11.09 8.85
N TYR A 202 0.62 11.39 9.68
CA TYR A 202 0.51 12.66 10.38
C TYR A 202 1.76 13.02 11.21
N PHE A 203 2.39 12.01 11.81
CA PHE A 203 3.56 12.20 12.66
C PHE A 203 4.88 12.34 11.88
N ASN A 204 4.82 12.27 10.54
CA ASN A 204 5.97 12.54 9.68
C ASN A 204 6.26 14.04 9.49
N GLU A 205 5.31 14.90 9.89
CA GLU A 205 5.55 16.34 9.93
C GLU A 205 6.78 16.64 10.81
N PRO A 206 7.65 17.58 10.40
CA PRO A 206 8.80 17.94 11.20
C PRO A 206 8.31 18.51 12.53
N SER A 207 8.63 17.86 13.65
CA SER A 207 8.73 18.59 14.90
C SER A 207 10.00 19.43 14.83
N TYR A 208 9.87 20.74 14.93
CA TYR A 208 11.01 21.60 15.19
C TYR A 208 11.53 21.35 16.60
N GLU A 209 12.18 20.21 16.88
CA GLU A 209 12.80 19.97 18.19
C GLU A 209 13.76 21.13 18.54
N GLN A 210 13.66 21.53 19.79
CA GLN A 210 14.17 22.77 20.34
C GLN A 210 15.70 22.88 20.22
N GLY A 211 16.21 23.67 19.27
CA GLY A 211 17.66 23.87 19.18
C GLY A 211 18.19 24.69 18.01
N ARG A 212 17.77 25.96 17.86
CA ARG A 212 18.52 27.13 17.33
C ARG A 212 17.59 28.15 16.69
N LEU A 213 16.89 28.92 17.52
CA LEU A 213 16.73 30.34 17.25
C LEU A 213 18.13 30.99 17.38
N ARG A 214 18.99 30.85 16.36
CA ARG A 214 20.05 31.84 16.16
C ARG A 214 19.40 33.01 15.46
N ALA A 215 18.97 33.97 16.27
CA ALA A 215 18.68 35.37 15.95
C ALA A 215 18.51 35.68 14.46
N TRP A 216 17.27 35.57 13.96
CA TRP A 216 16.84 36.50 12.92
C TRP A 216 16.49 37.81 13.63
N GLY A 217 17.01 38.92 13.11
CA GLY A 217 17.15 40.21 13.79
C GLY A 217 15.91 40.74 14.53
N LYS A 218 16.19 41.50 15.59
CA LYS A 218 15.22 42.26 16.38
C LYS A 218 14.29 43.07 15.47
N GLY A 219 12.97 42.88 15.63
CA GLY A 219 11.96 43.86 15.22
C GLY A 219 10.88 43.35 14.29
N ALA A 220 9.94 42.56 14.82
CA ALA A 220 8.53 42.54 14.40
C ALA A 220 7.78 41.53 15.28
N TRP A 221 6.78 41.99 16.03
CA TRP A 221 5.86 41.10 16.72
C TRP A 221 5.00 40.35 15.69
N ALA A 222 5.16 39.03 15.60
CA ALA A 222 4.24 38.14 14.92
C ALA A 222 3.85 36.99 15.87
N PRO A 223 2.56 36.64 16.02
CA PRO A 223 2.17 35.54 16.89
C PRO A 223 2.42 34.20 16.19
N GLY A 224 3.36 33.39 16.70
CA GLY A 224 3.55 31.98 16.32
C GLY A 224 4.96 31.50 16.67
N PRO A 225 5.13 30.41 17.46
CA PRO A 225 5.17 29.05 16.88
C PRO A 225 4.83 27.92 17.89
N LYS A 226 3.67 27.94 18.56
CA LYS A 226 3.29 26.87 19.53
C LYS A 226 2.60 25.64 18.92
N GLN A 227 2.25 25.64 17.64
CA GLN A 227 1.50 24.53 17.02
C GLN A 227 2.41 23.46 16.36
N PHE A 228 3.67 23.78 16.07
CA PHE A 228 4.56 22.96 15.22
C PHE A 228 5.48 21.99 15.98
N LEU A 229 5.84 22.32 17.23
CA LEU A 229 6.61 21.46 18.14
C LEU A 229 5.77 20.32 18.77
N THR A 230 4.46 20.37 18.54
CA THR A 230 3.45 19.63 19.33
C THR A 230 3.18 18.25 18.74
N LYS A 231 3.36 18.02 17.43
CA LYS A 231 2.87 16.81 16.75
C LYS A 231 3.59 15.52 17.16
N ILE A 232 4.92 15.45 17.13
CA ILE A 232 5.66 14.24 17.57
C ILE A 232 5.46 13.99 19.07
N ARG A 233 5.46 15.05 19.89
CA ARG A 233 5.20 14.96 21.34
C ARG A 233 3.76 14.52 21.67
N THR A 234 2.82 14.67 20.73
CA THR A 234 1.44 14.19 20.87
C THR A 234 1.22 12.75 20.41
N LYS A 235 2.23 12.06 19.87
CA LYS A 235 2.08 10.63 19.54
C LYS A 235 1.73 9.85 20.81
N GLY A 236 0.69 9.02 20.75
CA GLY A 236 0.15 8.32 21.92
C GLY A 236 -0.72 9.15 22.86
N THR A 237 -0.90 10.46 22.62
CA THR A 237 -1.89 11.27 23.34
C THR A 237 -3.25 11.20 22.63
N PRO A 238 -4.39 11.30 23.36
CA PRO A 238 -5.72 11.27 22.73
C PRO A 238 -5.90 12.29 21.61
N SER A 239 -5.43 13.53 21.80
CA SER A 239 -5.53 14.59 20.77
C SER A 239 -4.65 14.30 19.55
N GLY A 240 -3.41 13.83 19.74
CA GLY A 240 -2.53 13.49 18.62
C GLY A 240 -3.06 12.32 17.79
N GLU A 241 -3.62 11.30 18.45
CA GLU A 241 -4.26 10.16 17.79
C GLU A 241 -5.53 10.58 17.03
N ALA A 242 -6.33 11.51 17.58
CA ALA A 242 -7.48 12.07 16.89
C ALA A 242 -7.08 12.83 15.61
N TYR A 243 -6.04 13.67 15.65
CA TYR A 243 -5.52 14.34 14.45
C TYR A 243 -4.93 13.35 13.44
N SER A 244 -4.19 12.34 13.92
CA SER A 244 -3.63 11.31 13.05
C SER A 244 -4.72 10.56 12.30
N LYS A 245 -5.85 10.28 12.95
CA LYS A 245 -6.99 9.61 12.33
C LYS A 245 -7.60 10.45 11.20
N VAL A 246 -7.89 11.73 11.45
CA VAL A 246 -8.42 12.64 10.41
C VAL A 246 -7.44 12.79 9.25
N TYR A 247 -6.13 12.85 9.55
CA TYR A 247 -5.12 12.90 8.52
C TYR A 247 -5.11 11.61 7.68
N SER A 248 -5.16 10.43 8.30
CA SER A 248 -5.20 9.14 7.60
C SER A 248 -6.46 8.99 6.73
N GLU A 249 -7.62 9.50 7.16
CA GLU A 249 -8.84 9.57 6.36
C GLU A 249 -8.61 10.36 5.06
N ASN A 250 -8.03 11.57 5.16
CA ASN A 250 -7.70 12.37 3.99
C ASN A 250 -6.65 11.69 3.10
N VAL A 251 -5.62 11.07 3.68
CA VAL A 251 -4.61 10.34 2.90
C VAL A 251 -5.23 9.20 2.12
N TYR A 252 -6.17 8.45 2.70
CA TYR A 252 -6.85 7.38 1.98
C TYR A 252 -7.61 7.88 0.74
N ILE A 253 -8.34 8.99 0.85
CA ILE A 253 -8.99 9.62 -0.32
C ILE A 253 -7.97 10.00 -1.39
N LEU A 254 -6.82 10.55 -0.98
CA LEU A 254 -5.73 10.87 -1.90
C LEU A 254 -5.07 9.62 -2.50
N SER A 255 -5.01 8.51 -1.77
CA SER A 255 -4.55 7.22 -2.30
C SER A 255 -5.48 6.73 -3.40
N LEU A 256 -6.81 6.78 -3.20
CA LEU A 256 -7.79 6.45 -4.26
C LEU A 256 -7.60 7.34 -5.50
N ARG A 257 -7.39 8.65 -5.31
CA ARG A 257 -7.10 9.57 -6.43
C ARG A 257 -5.78 9.20 -7.14
N THR A 258 -4.77 8.79 -6.39
CA THR A 258 -3.49 8.32 -6.92
C THR A 258 -3.67 7.04 -7.74
N MET A 259 -4.50 6.09 -7.28
CA MET A 259 -4.84 4.88 -8.03
C MET A 259 -5.49 5.22 -9.37
N VAL A 260 -6.50 6.11 -9.37
CA VAL A 260 -7.17 6.59 -10.59
C VAL A 260 -6.18 7.27 -11.54
N TYR A 261 -5.30 8.13 -11.01
CA TYR A 261 -4.24 8.75 -11.80
C TYR A 261 -3.31 7.71 -12.44
N GLY A 262 -2.86 6.71 -11.66
CA GLY A 262 -1.99 5.63 -12.13
C GLY A 262 -2.64 4.75 -13.19
N MET A 263 -3.93 4.39 -13.02
CA MET A 263 -4.69 3.62 -14.01
C MET A 263 -4.85 4.38 -15.34
N ARG A 264 -5.05 5.70 -15.29
CA ARG A 264 -5.23 6.54 -16.48
C ARG A 264 -3.93 6.88 -17.19
N LYS A 265 -2.83 6.97 -16.46
CA LYS A 265 -1.52 7.35 -17.00
C LYS A 265 -0.41 6.53 -16.33
N PRO A 266 -0.35 5.22 -16.59
CA PRO A 266 0.69 4.38 -16.03
C PRO A 266 2.07 4.81 -16.58
N PRO A 267 3.12 4.84 -15.75
CA PRO A 267 4.48 5.10 -16.23
C PRO A 267 4.96 3.98 -17.15
N LYS A 268 5.85 4.33 -18.10
CA LYS A 268 6.45 3.33 -19.02
C LYS A 268 7.11 2.19 -18.26
N HIS A 269 6.97 0.98 -18.82
CA HIS A 269 7.44 -0.32 -18.32
C HIS A 269 6.69 -0.85 -17.09
N PHE A 270 5.57 -0.21 -16.75
CA PHE A 270 4.67 -0.60 -15.67
C PHE A 270 3.20 -0.60 -16.09
N GLU A 271 2.88 -0.42 -17.37
CA GLU A 271 1.51 -0.35 -17.88
C GLU A 271 0.72 -1.62 -17.57
N GLU A 272 1.26 -2.78 -17.95
CA GLU A 272 0.63 -4.07 -17.66
C GLU A 272 0.68 -4.40 -16.17
N PHE A 273 1.71 -3.96 -15.45
CA PHE A 273 1.80 -4.14 -14.00
C PHE A 273 0.69 -3.37 -13.27
N VAL A 274 0.47 -2.10 -13.62
CA VAL A 274 -0.60 -1.27 -13.06
C VAL A 274 -1.96 -1.88 -13.38
N ARG A 275 -2.18 -2.26 -14.64
CA ARG A 275 -3.43 -2.90 -15.10
C ARG A 275 -3.69 -4.20 -14.33
N SER A 276 -2.73 -5.12 -14.32
CA SER A 276 -2.87 -6.42 -13.65
C SER A 276 -3.00 -6.28 -12.14
N HIS A 277 -2.24 -5.37 -11.50
CA HIS A 277 -2.34 -5.11 -10.06
C HIS A 277 -3.74 -4.63 -9.69
N TYR A 278 -4.26 -3.59 -10.36
CA TYR A 278 -5.58 -3.08 -10.00
C TYR A 278 -6.72 -4.01 -10.40
N PHE A 279 -6.56 -4.83 -11.45
CA PHE A 279 -7.51 -5.89 -11.76
C PHE A 279 -7.62 -6.89 -10.60
N GLU A 280 -6.49 -7.40 -10.10
CA GLU A 280 -6.46 -8.38 -9.01
C GLU A 280 -6.88 -7.79 -7.65
N ARG A 281 -6.64 -6.50 -7.43
CA ARG A 281 -6.95 -5.82 -6.16
C ARG A 281 -8.32 -5.13 -6.15
N ALA A 282 -9.04 -5.07 -7.28
CA ALA A 282 -10.27 -4.30 -7.41
C ALA A 282 -11.32 -4.65 -6.34
N HIS A 283 -11.61 -5.95 -6.17
CA HIS A 283 -12.57 -6.45 -5.18
C HIS A 283 -12.15 -6.11 -3.74
N ASP A 284 -10.87 -6.25 -3.42
CA ASP A 284 -10.35 -5.94 -2.09
C ASP A 284 -10.40 -4.43 -1.79
N ILE A 285 -10.08 -3.59 -2.79
CA ILE A 285 -10.17 -2.13 -2.67
C ILE A 285 -11.62 -1.68 -2.48
N VAL A 286 -12.57 -2.24 -3.24
CA VAL A 286 -14.01 -1.95 -3.09
C VAL A 286 -14.49 -2.40 -1.70
N LYS A 287 -14.12 -3.61 -1.27
CA LYS A 287 -14.48 -4.12 0.05
C LYS A 287 -13.94 -3.25 1.19
N ALA A 288 -12.68 -2.83 1.10
CA ALA A 288 -12.09 -1.92 2.09
C ALA A 288 -12.81 -0.56 2.11
N SER A 289 -13.12 -0.01 0.93
CA SER A 289 -13.84 1.25 0.79
C SER A 289 -15.24 1.18 1.39
N ASN A 290 -15.98 0.09 1.15
CA ASN A 290 -17.29 -0.14 1.75
C ASN A 290 -17.22 -0.25 3.27
N ALA A 291 -16.23 -0.96 3.81
CA ALA A 291 -16.01 -1.02 5.25
C ALA A 291 -15.77 0.38 5.85
N TYR A 292 -15.02 1.24 5.15
CA TYR A 292 -14.79 2.62 5.57
C TYR A 292 -16.05 3.49 5.46
N ILE A 293 -16.87 3.31 4.42
CA ILE A 293 -18.20 3.94 4.27
C ILE A 293 -19.14 3.51 5.40
N GLU A 294 -19.05 2.27 5.88
CA GLU A 294 -19.81 1.75 7.02
C GLU A 294 -19.27 2.22 8.38
N GLY A 295 -18.11 2.86 8.39
CA GLY A 295 -17.52 3.52 9.57
C GLY A 295 -16.32 2.80 10.16
N ALA A 296 -15.75 1.77 9.53
CA ALA A 296 -14.49 1.19 9.96
C ALA A 296 -13.35 2.23 9.94
N PRO A 297 -12.40 2.21 10.89
CA PRO A 297 -11.26 3.11 10.87
C PRO A 297 -10.26 2.74 9.76
N VAL A 298 -9.68 3.75 9.12
CA VAL A 298 -8.67 3.55 8.06
C VAL A 298 -7.49 2.72 8.57
N GLY A 299 -7.09 1.72 7.77
CA GLY A 299 -6.00 0.80 8.12
C GLY A 299 -6.38 -0.30 9.12
N SER A 300 -7.65 -0.46 9.48
CA SER A 300 -8.07 -1.61 10.29
C SER A 300 -8.11 -2.89 9.45
N LEU A 301 -7.44 -3.94 9.94
CA LEU A 301 -7.67 -5.31 9.49
C LEU A 301 -9.08 -5.69 9.96
N VAL A 302 -9.99 -5.98 9.03
CA VAL A 302 -11.44 -6.14 9.26
C VAL A 302 -11.74 -7.10 10.42
N LYS A 303 -11.83 -6.56 11.65
CA LYS A 303 -12.32 -7.19 12.87
C LYS A 303 -12.84 -6.10 13.82
N GLY A 304 -14.16 -5.91 13.84
CA GLY A 304 -14.85 -5.26 14.98
C GLY A 304 -15.51 -3.92 14.68
N THR A 305 -16.79 -3.88 15.00
CA THR A 305 -17.74 -2.75 14.97
C THR A 305 -17.35 -1.65 15.96
N SER A 306 -16.55 -0.68 15.51
CA SER A 306 -16.48 0.62 16.19
C SER A 306 -16.66 1.70 15.14
N GLN A 307 -17.66 2.58 15.32
CA GLN A 307 -17.90 3.71 14.43
C GLN A 307 -16.72 4.69 14.55
N GLY A 308 -15.75 4.51 13.66
CA GLY A 308 -14.51 5.26 13.60
C GLY A 308 -14.58 6.38 12.57
N GLY A 309 -14.95 6.13 11.32
CA GLY A 309 -14.82 7.13 10.25
C GLY A 309 -15.65 8.41 10.48
N SER A 310 -15.07 9.59 10.20
CA SER A 310 -15.84 10.84 10.17
C SER A 310 -16.92 10.82 9.08
N MET A 311 -18.06 11.49 9.32
CA MET A 311 -19.17 11.52 8.34
C MET A 311 -18.74 12.13 7.00
N GLN A 312 -17.92 13.19 7.04
CA GLN A 312 -17.36 13.80 5.84
C GLN A 312 -16.52 12.80 5.05
N PHE A 313 -15.59 12.10 5.70
CA PHE A 313 -14.77 11.09 5.06
C PHE A 313 -15.61 9.99 4.40
N ARG A 314 -16.59 9.45 5.11
CA ARG A 314 -17.50 8.40 4.60
C ARG A 314 -18.21 8.84 3.32
N ASN A 315 -18.73 10.07 3.31
CA ASN A 315 -19.40 10.64 2.14
C ASN A 315 -18.42 10.86 0.97
N GLU A 316 -17.21 11.36 1.25
CA GLU A 316 -16.19 11.56 0.21
C GLU A 316 -15.73 10.23 -0.42
N VAL A 317 -15.54 9.17 0.37
CA VAL A 317 -15.25 7.83 -0.15
C VAL A 317 -16.42 7.37 -1.04
N ALA A 318 -17.65 7.41 -0.52
CA ALA A 318 -18.83 6.94 -1.27
C ALA A 318 -18.99 7.64 -2.62
N VAL A 319 -18.80 8.96 -2.67
CA VAL A 319 -18.88 9.73 -3.92
C VAL A 319 -17.73 9.38 -4.86
N PHE A 320 -16.50 9.31 -4.36
CA PHE A 320 -15.33 9.08 -5.21
C PHE A 320 -15.22 7.64 -5.71
N MET A 321 -15.78 6.67 -4.98
CA MET A 321 -15.75 5.26 -5.38
C MET A 321 -16.41 4.99 -6.72
N LYS A 322 -17.40 5.80 -7.13
CA LYS A 322 -17.95 5.73 -8.49
C LYS A 322 -16.85 5.88 -9.54
N THR A 323 -15.97 6.86 -9.37
CA THR A 323 -14.85 7.08 -10.31
C THR A 323 -13.85 5.92 -10.27
N VAL A 324 -13.60 5.34 -9.09
CA VAL A 324 -12.67 4.22 -8.93
C VAL A 324 -13.20 2.97 -9.63
N VAL A 325 -14.48 2.64 -9.41
CA VAL A 325 -15.15 1.50 -10.06
C VAL A 325 -15.23 1.69 -11.57
N ASP A 326 -15.56 2.90 -12.05
CA ASP A 326 -15.57 3.21 -13.49
C ASP A 326 -14.20 2.91 -14.14
N GLU A 327 -13.08 3.12 -13.43
CA GLU A 327 -11.75 2.72 -13.94
C GLU A 327 -11.51 1.21 -13.84
N PHE A 328 -11.94 0.53 -12.78
CA PHE A 328 -11.80 -0.94 -12.68
C PHE A 328 -12.59 -1.67 -13.77
N VAL A 329 -13.80 -1.20 -14.10
CA VAL A 329 -14.59 -1.74 -15.22
C VAL A 329 -13.83 -1.58 -16.54
N LYS A 330 -13.19 -0.44 -16.79
CA LYS A 330 -12.32 -0.26 -17.98
C LYS A 330 -11.10 -1.20 -18.00
N LEU A 331 -10.64 -1.66 -16.83
CA LEU A 331 -9.60 -2.68 -16.74
C LEU A 331 -10.13 -4.10 -17.01
N GLY A 332 -11.45 -4.29 -17.04
CA GLY A 332 -12.14 -5.55 -17.35
C GLY A 332 -12.78 -6.22 -16.15
N VAL A 333 -12.88 -5.54 -15.00
CA VAL A 333 -13.58 -6.04 -13.79
C VAL A 333 -15.06 -5.68 -13.88
N ASN A 334 -15.74 -6.23 -14.89
CA ASN A 334 -17.08 -5.83 -15.29
C ASN A 334 -18.15 -6.13 -14.23
N GLU A 335 -17.92 -7.13 -13.38
CA GLU A 335 -18.83 -7.51 -12.30
C GLU A 335 -19.00 -6.43 -11.21
N LEU A 336 -18.17 -5.39 -11.21
CA LEU A 336 -18.33 -4.25 -10.29
C LEU A 336 -19.30 -3.18 -10.83
N GLU A 337 -19.76 -3.28 -12.08
CA GLU A 337 -20.69 -2.33 -12.70
C GLU A 337 -22.02 -2.24 -11.92
N ASP A 338 -22.54 -3.39 -11.47
CA ASP A 338 -23.79 -3.52 -10.72
C ASP A 338 -23.74 -2.92 -9.30
N ILE A 339 -22.53 -2.63 -8.77
CA ILE A 339 -22.36 -2.02 -7.44
C ILE A 339 -22.72 -0.52 -7.45
N LEU A 340 -22.79 0.09 -8.63
CA LEU A 340 -23.06 1.53 -8.79
C LEU A 340 -24.55 1.88 -8.91
N GLU A 341 -25.45 0.90 -8.99
CA GLU A 341 -26.88 1.18 -9.07
C GLU A 341 -27.45 1.58 -7.69
N PRO A 342 -28.21 2.70 -7.60
CA PRO A 342 -28.92 3.03 -6.38
C PRO A 342 -29.92 1.90 -6.05
N PRO A 343 -30.18 1.60 -4.76
CA PRO A 343 -31.14 0.57 -4.41
C PRO A 343 -32.51 0.88 -5.05
N PRO A 344 -33.24 -0.15 -5.53
CA PRO A 344 -34.52 0.07 -6.19
C PRO A 344 -35.46 0.83 -5.25
N VAL A 345 -36.06 1.89 -5.79
CA VAL A 345 -37.05 2.70 -5.07
C VAL A 345 -38.22 1.79 -4.72
N ILE A 346 -38.34 1.45 -3.44
CA ILE A 346 -39.54 0.79 -2.91
C ILE A 346 -40.66 1.83 -2.97
N HIS A 347 -41.47 1.77 -4.03
CA HIS A 347 -42.73 2.48 -4.06
C HIS A 347 -43.62 1.90 -2.96
N THR A 348 -43.72 2.59 -1.83
CA THR A 348 -44.74 2.30 -0.84
C THR A 348 -46.08 2.70 -1.46
N ASN A 349 -46.80 1.69 -1.99
CA ASN A 349 -48.20 1.81 -2.32
C ASN A 349 -48.95 2.16 -1.02
N THR A 350 -49.18 3.45 -0.81
CA THR A 350 -50.19 3.93 0.11
C THR A 350 -51.53 3.84 -0.61
N SER A 351 -52.11 2.65 -0.57
CA SER A 351 -53.54 2.46 -0.88
C SER A 351 -54.35 3.32 0.10
N ARG A 352 -55.10 4.29 -0.44
CA ARG A 352 -56.18 4.98 0.25
C ARG A 352 -57.44 4.14 0.27
#